data_AF-A0A8I1DDM5-F1
#
_entry.id   AF-A0A8I1DDM5-F1
#
_cell.length_a   1.000
_cell.length_b   1.000
_cell.length_c   1.000
_cell.angle_alpha   90.00
_cell.angle_beta   90.00
_cell.angle_gamma   90.00
#
_symmetry.space_group_name_H-M   'P 1'
#
loop_
_entity.id
_entity.type
_entity.pdbx_description
1 polymer ?
#
loop_
_entity_poly.entity_id
_entity_poly.type
_entity_poly.pdbx_seq_one_letter_code
_entity_poly.pdbx_strand_id
1 'polypeptide(L)'
;MTSGDKEKKDFFVFEVFSQKSPTAHFVHQFSLLAPNHEVAMSMARENFLRREPCVNLWVVKRDDIWVLPPEQRRYLEKLDNKSYRETKGYGDLQSKWRRHKERFEKKNASGK
;
A
#
# COMPACT_ATOMS: atom_id res chain seq x y z
N MET A 1 28.67 -35.68 -33.25
CA MET A 1 28.58 -35.25 -31.84
C MET A 1 28.04 -33.83 -31.81
N THR A 2 26.72 -33.67 -31.79
CA THR A 2 26.07 -32.35 -31.67
C THR A 2 25.80 -32.11 -30.19
N SER A 3 26.74 -31.44 -29.53
CA SER A 3 26.50 -30.87 -28.20
C SER A 3 25.44 -29.78 -28.35
N GLY A 4 24.19 -30.14 -28.10
CA GLY A 4 23.12 -29.19 -27.90
C GLY A 4 23.33 -28.53 -26.56
N ASP A 5 23.98 -27.37 -26.54
CA ASP A 5 23.93 -26.46 -25.41
C ASP A 5 22.47 -26.06 -25.20
N LYS A 6 21.81 -26.73 -24.26
CA LYS A 6 20.54 -26.27 -23.73
C LYS A 6 20.84 -24.94 -23.04
N GLU A 7 20.46 -23.82 -23.66
CA GLU A 7 20.36 -22.54 -22.98
C GLU A 7 19.62 -22.76 -21.66
N LYS A 8 20.34 -22.69 -20.54
CA LYS A 8 19.71 -22.59 -19.23
C LYS A 8 19.04 -21.22 -19.18
N LYS A 9 17.76 -21.17 -19.55
CA LYS A 9 16.94 -19.99 -19.27
C LYS A 9 16.76 -19.93 -17.77
N ASP A 10 17.45 -19.01 -17.14
CA ASP A 10 17.21 -18.69 -15.73
C ASP A 10 15.78 -18.18 -15.60
N PHE A 11 15.02 -18.82 -14.72
CA PHE A 11 13.68 -18.39 -14.36
C PHE A 11 13.76 -17.55 -13.10
N PHE A 12 13.01 -16.45 -13.08
CA PHE A 12 12.88 -15.57 -11.94
C PHE A 12 11.44 -15.56 -11.45
N VAL A 13 11.28 -15.29 -10.15
CA VAL A 13 9.95 -15.07 -9.58
C VAL A 13 9.54 -13.62 -9.82
N PHE A 14 8.37 -13.44 -10.39
CA PHE A 14 7.73 -12.14 -10.57
C PHE A 14 6.50 -12.04 -9.68
N GLU A 15 6.31 -10.86 -9.07
CA GLU A 15 5.08 -10.47 -8.41
C GLU A 15 4.17 -9.73 -9.37
N VAL A 16 2.90 -10.12 -9.40
CA VAL A 16 1.87 -9.52 -10.25
C VAL A 16 0.95 -8.65 -9.41
N PHE A 17 0.78 -7.40 -9.83
CA PHE A 17 -0.15 -6.45 -9.22
C PHE A 17 -1.16 -5.97 -10.24
N SER A 18 -2.39 -5.70 -9.80
CA SER A 18 -3.45 -5.18 -10.66
C SER A 18 -4.07 -3.91 -10.08
N GLN A 19 -4.60 -3.05 -10.95
CA GLN A 19 -5.39 -1.88 -10.57
C GLN A 19 -6.80 -2.02 -11.16
N LYS A 20 -7.85 -1.98 -10.33
CA LYS A 20 -9.23 -2.18 -10.78
C LYS A 20 -9.85 -0.94 -11.46
N SER A 21 -9.41 0.26 -11.08
CA SER A 21 -9.80 1.54 -11.70
C SER A 21 -8.62 2.52 -11.68
N PRO A 22 -8.60 3.60 -12.49
CA PRO A 22 -7.45 4.50 -12.57
C PRO A 22 -7.10 5.20 -11.25
N THR A 23 -8.07 5.30 -10.33
CA THR A 23 -7.91 5.91 -9.01
C THR A 23 -7.69 4.90 -7.88
N ALA A 24 -7.85 3.60 -8.14
CA ALA A 24 -7.66 2.57 -7.13
C ALA A 24 -6.16 2.33 -6.86
N HIS A 25 -5.85 1.76 -5.70
CA HIS A 25 -4.49 1.30 -5.41
C HIS A 25 -4.18 0.01 -6.20
N PHE A 26 -2.90 -0.22 -6.47
CA PHE A 26 -2.43 -1.52 -6.94
C PHE A 26 -2.55 -2.54 -5.81
N VAL A 27 -3.06 -3.71 -6.14
CA VAL A 27 -3.23 -4.83 -5.22
C VAL A 27 -2.36 -5.98 -5.72
N HIS A 28 -1.60 -6.61 -4.82
CA HIS A 28 -0.87 -7.84 -5.10
C HIS A 28 -1.85 -8.99 -5.32
N GLN A 29 -1.56 -9.84 -6.30
CA GLN A 29 -2.51 -10.85 -6.74
C GLN A 29 -1.93 -12.25 -6.66
N PHE A 30 -0.79 -12.47 -7.30
CA PHE A 30 -0.08 -13.73 -7.27
C PHE A 30 1.37 -13.55 -7.73
N SER A 31 2.15 -14.62 -7.60
CA SER A 31 3.50 -14.71 -8.14
C SER A 31 3.55 -15.71 -9.30
N LEU A 32 4.47 -15.51 -10.24
CA LEU A 32 4.72 -16.44 -11.34
C LEU A 32 6.21 -16.61 -11.61
N LEU A 33 6.58 -17.66 -12.32
CA LEU A 33 7.95 -17.88 -12.81
C LEU A 33 8.02 -17.52 -14.29
N ALA A 34 9.00 -16.70 -14.67
CA ALA A 34 9.25 -16.35 -16.05
C ALA A 34 10.75 -16.05 -16.29
N PRO A 35 11.25 -16.23 -17.52
CA PRO A 35 12.64 -15.92 -17.84
C PRO A 35 12.91 -14.42 -17.99
N ASN A 36 11.88 -13.61 -18.25
CA ASN A 36 11.98 -12.16 -18.39
C ASN A 36 10.61 -11.48 -18.19
N HIS A 37 10.61 -10.14 -18.18
CA HIS A 37 9.42 -9.31 -17.95
C HIS A 37 8.33 -9.48 -19.04
N GLU A 38 8.72 -9.68 -20.31
CA GLU A 38 7.76 -9.81 -21.42
C GLU A 38 6.93 -11.10 -21.30
N VAL A 39 7.61 -12.22 -20.99
CA VAL A 39 6.96 -13.50 -20.73
C VAL A 39 6.12 -13.43 -19.46
N ALA A 40 6.64 -12.80 -18.39
CA ALA A 40 5.89 -12.57 -17.16
C ALA A 40 4.59 -11.79 -17.40
N MET A 41 4.66 -10.69 -18.17
CA MET A 41 3.50 -9.87 -18.51
C MET A 41 2.46 -10.66 -19.32
N SER A 42 2.91 -11.47 -20.26
CA SER A 42 2.01 -12.31 -21.09
C SER A 42 1.28 -13.33 -20.23
N MET A 43 2.00 -14.06 -19.37
CA MET A 43 1.42 -15.02 -18.41
C MET A 43 0.48 -14.34 -17.40
N ALA A 44 0.82 -13.16 -16.90
CA ALA A 44 -0.03 -12.40 -15.99
C ALA A 44 -1.36 -12.03 -16.65
N ARG A 45 -1.33 -11.52 -17.89
CA ARG A 45 -2.52 -11.19 -18.67
C ARG A 45 -3.41 -12.41 -18.91
N GLU A 46 -2.83 -13.54 -19.32
CA GLU A 46 -3.60 -14.77 -19.56
C GLU A 46 -4.31 -15.29 -18.31
N ASN A 47 -3.68 -15.16 -17.14
CA ASN A 47 -4.31 -15.49 -15.86
C ASN A 47 -5.42 -14.50 -15.48
N PHE A 48 -5.22 -13.20 -15.74
CA PHE A 48 -6.17 -12.13 -15.36
C PHE A 48 -7.40 -12.02 -16.24
N LEU A 49 -7.25 -12.18 -17.56
CA LEU A 49 -8.31 -12.01 -18.55
C LEU A 49 -9.50 -12.97 -18.36
N ARG A 50 -9.38 -13.96 -17.48
CA ARG A 50 -10.42 -14.96 -17.22
C ARG A 50 -11.37 -14.62 -16.08
N ARG A 51 -11.10 -13.60 -15.24
CA ARG A 51 -11.83 -13.44 -13.97
C ARG A 51 -12.36 -12.05 -13.67
N GLU A 52 -11.54 -11.01 -13.75
CA GLU A 52 -11.95 -9.66 -13.34
C GLU A 52 -11.40 -8.58 -14.29
N PRO A 53 -12.20 -7.54 -14.61
CA PRO A 53 -11.69 -6.39 -15.34
C PRO A 53 -10.67 -5.64 -14.49
N CYS A 54 -9.54 -5.27 -15.11
CA CYS A 54 -8.54 -4.38 -14.53
C CYS A 54 -8.14 -3.35 -15.59
N VAL A 55 -7.70 -2.18 -15.13
CA VAL A 55 -7.25 -1.09 -16.02
C VAL A 55 -5.74 -1.06 -16.18
N ASN A 56 -4.99 -1.59 -15.21
CA ASN A 56 -3.52 -1.67 -15.25
C ASN A 56 -3.01 -2.97 -14.61
N LEU A 57 -1.86 -3.44 -15.09
CA LEU A 57 -1.12 -4.59 -14.57
C LEU A 57 0.36 -4.23 -14.44
N TRP A 58 0.97 -4.60 -13.32
CA TRP A 58 2.41 -4.57 -13.12
C TRP A 58 2.95 -5.98 -12.93
N VAL A 59 4.14 -6.22 -13.48
CA VAL A 59 4.98 -7.36 -13.14
C VAL A 59 6.31 -6.80 -12.64
N VAL A 60 6.75 -7.27 -11.48
CA VAL A 60 7.99 -6.81 -10.84
C VAL A 60 8.79 -8.04 -10.46
N LYS A 61 10.07 -8.09 -10.79
CA LYS A 61 10.93 -9.19 -10.33
C LYS A 61 11.00 -9.13 -8.80
N ARG A 62 10.79 -10.25 -8.12
CA ARG A 62 10.77 -10.31 -6.65
C ARG A 62 12.06 -9.77 -6.04
N ASP A 63 13.19 -10.00 -6.70
CA ASP A 63 14.52 -9.54 -6.25
C ASP A 63 14.66 -8.01 -6.24
N ASP A 64 13.81 -7.29 -6.97
CA ASP A 64 13.79 -5.81 -7.00
C ASP A 64 12.92 -5.24 -5.85
N ILE A 65 12.22 -6.07 -5.09
CA ILE A 65 11.36 -5.67 -3.97
C ILE A 65 12.16 -5.72 -2.67
N TRP A 66 12.40 -4.53 -2.09
CA TRP A 66 13.02 -4.42 -0.77
C TRP A 66 12.01 -4.67 0.35
N VAL A 67 12.25 -5.74 1.12
CA VAL A 67 11.42 -6.09 2.27
C VAL A 67 12.12 -5.64 3.55
N LEU A 68 11.40 -4.89 4.38
CA LEU A 68 11.89 -4.49 5.68
C LEU A 68 12.16 -5.74 6.55
N PRO A 69 13.37 -5.92 7.09
CA PRO A 69 13.67 -7.05 7.96
C PRO A 69 12.72 -7.09 9.18
N PRO A 70 12.36 -8.29 9.68
CA PRO A 70 11.47 -8.44 10.84
C PRO A 70 11.89 -7.60 12.06
N GLU A 71 13.18 -7.50 12.33
CA GLU A 71 13.73 -6.78 13.49
C GLU A 71 13.51 -5.26 13.39
N GLN A 72 13.39 -4.74 12.18
CA GLN A 72 13.19 -3.31 11.92
C GLN A 72 11.70 -2.93 11.89
N ARG A 73 10.77 -3.87 12.04
CA ARG A 73 9.32 -3.59 12.00
C ARG A 73 8.87 -2.59 13.08
N ARG A 74 9.58 -2.50 14.21
CA ARG A 74 9.32 -1.51 15.25
C ARG A 74 9.36 -0.07 14.73
N TYR A 75 10.17 0.23 13.71
CA TYR A 75 10.21 1.57 13.10
C TYR A 75 8.93 1.93 12.33
N LEU A 76 8.08 0.96 11.99
CA LEU A 76 6.79 1.20 11.32
C LEU A 76 5.68 1.57 12.31
N GLU A 77 5.91 1.49 13.62
CA GLU A 77 4.94 1.91 14.62
C GLU A 77 4.59 3.38 14.39
N LYS A 78 3.28 3.67 14.30
CA LYS A 78 2.81 5.05 14.18
C LYS A 78 3.35 5.85 15.36
N LEU A 79 4.12 6.91 15.06
CA LEU A 79 4.41 7.94 16.05
C LEU A 79 3.06 8.56 16.48
N ASP A 80 2.65 8.32 17.72
CA ASP A 80 1.37 8.69 18.37
C ASP A 80 0.99 10.19 18.25
N ASN A 81 1.88 11.04 17.74
CA ASN A 81 1.76 12.48 17.89
C ASN A 81 0.92 13.21 16.81
N LYS A 82 0.01 12.51 16.11
CA LYS A 82 -0.82 13.11 15.04
C LYS A 82 -2.30 12.72 15.11
N SER A 83 -2.83 12.53 16.31
CA SER A 83 -4.25 12.24 16.54
C SER A 83 -5.21 13.24 15.87
N TYR A 84 -4.77 14.48 15.64
CA TYR A 84 -5.51 15.51 14.90
C TYR A 84 -5.82 15.14 13.43
N ARG A 85 -5.11 14.17 12.83
CA ARG A 85 -5.35 13.70 11.45
C ARG A 85 -6.48 12.68 11.34
N GLU A 86 -6.91 12.10 12.44
CA GLU A 86 -7.96 11.09 12.47
C GLU A 86 -9.25 11.70 13.01
N THR A 87 -10.42 11.29 12.48
CA THR A 87 -11.74 11.81 12.90
C THR A 87 -11.96 11.68 14.42
N LYS A 88 -11.36 10.66 15.05
CA LYS A 88 -11.36 10.46 16.51
C LYS A 88 -10.69 11.59 17.29
N GLY A 89 -9.71 12.30 16.71
CA GLY A 89 -9.05 13.45 17.34
C GLY A 89 -9.96 14.66 17.58
N TYR A 90 -11.13 14.68 16.93
CA TYR A 90 -12.14 15.72 17.09
C TYR A 90 -13.26 15.36 18.09
N GLY A 91 -13.24 14.18 18.71
CA GLY A 91 -14.27 13.75 19.67
C GLY A 91 -14.42 14.72 20.85
N ASP A 92 -13.32 15.29 21.33
CA ASP A 92 -13.32 16.19 22.49
C ASP A 92 -13.57 17.66 22.14
N LEU A 93 -13.77 17.99 20.87
CA LEU A 93 -13.83 19.39 20.43
C LEU A 93 -15.01 20.11 21.09
N GLN A 94 -16.20 19.51 21.11
CA GLN A 94 -17.39 20.10 21.74
C GLN A 94 -17.17 20.38 23.24
N SER A 95 -16.57 19.42 23.95
CA SER A 95 -16.24 19.56 25.38
C SER A 95 -15.20 20.65 25.64
N LYS A 96 -14.25 20.87 24.72
CA LYS A 96 -13.27 21.97 24.78
C LYS A 96 -13.92 23.33 24.49
N TRP A 97 -14.80 23.40 23.49
CA TRP A 97 -15.58 24.61 23.15
C TRP A 97 -16.48 25.06 24.30
N ARG A 98 -17.22 24.12 24.92
CA ARG A 98 -18.06 24.40 26.10
C ARG A 98 -17.25 24.99 27.26
N ARG A 99 -16.13 24.35 27.61
CA ARG A 99 -15.23 24.84 28.67
C ARG A 99 -14.62 26.22 28.36
N HIS A 100 -14.34 26.50 27.08
CA HIS A 100 -13.84 27.82 26.69
C HIS A 100 -14.93 28.90 26.81
N LYS A 101 -16.16 28.60 26.37
CA LYS A 101 -17.32 29.50 26.46
C LYS A 101 -17.67 29.83 27.92
N GLU A 102 -17.76 28.83 28.79
CA GLU A 102 -18.04 29.03 30.23
C GLU A 102 -16.98 29.90 30.91
N ARG A 103 -15.69 29.71 30.56
CA ARG A 103 -14.60 30.56 31.08
C ARG A 103 -14.70 32.00 30.57
N PHE A 104 -15.05 32.19 29.30
CA PHE A 104 -15.23 33.51 28.71
C PHE A 104 -16.39 34.26 29.37
N GLU A 105 -17.53 33.60 29.56
CA GLU A 105 -18.71 34.17 30.25
C GLU A 105 -18.40 34.52 31.71
N LYS A 106 -17.73 33.64 32.46
CA LYS A 106 -17.28 33.94 33.84
C LYS A 106 -16.35 35.14 33.91
N LYS A 107 -15.42 35.27 32.96
CA LYS A 107 -14.46 36.39 32.92
C LYS A 107 -15.15 37.72 32.59
N ASN A 108 -16.17 37.70 31.72
CA ASN A 108 -16.95 38.90 31.41
C ASN A 108 -17.96 39.27 32.50
N ALA A 109 -18.44 38.29 33.29
CA ALA A 109 -19.31 38.53 34.44
C ALA A 109 -18.57 39.05 35.68
N SER A 110 -17.26 38.78 35.80
CA SER A 110 -16.41 39.22 36.91
C SER A 110 -15.66 40.54 36.65
N GLY A 111 -15.78 41.09 35.44
CA GLY A 111 -15.26 42.41 35.07
C GLY A 111 -16.32 43.52 35.08
N LYS A 112 -17.46 43.29 35.75
CA LYS A 112 -18.53 44.26 35.96
C LYS A 112 -18.65 44.61 37.44
#